data_AF-A0A418GG67-F1
#
_entry.id   AF-A0A418GG67-F1
#
_cell.length_a   1.000
_cell.length_b   1.000
_cell.length_c   1.000
_cell.angle_alpha   90.00
_cell.angle_beta   90.00
_cell.angle_gamma   90.00
#
_symmetry.space_group_name_H-M   'P 1'
#
loop_
_entity.id
_entity.type
_entity.pdbx_description
1 polymer ?
#
loop_
_entity_poly.entity_id
_entity_poly.type
_entity_poly.pdbx_seq_one_letter_code
_entity_poly.pdbx_strand_id
1 'polypeptide(L)' 'HYQHYIQPITLWFDDALSAMRSLKGIGATHLHEGRDPRILTRSQLQRLQLAWPQQQGRYPLTYHLFLGVIARE' A
#
# COMPACT_ATOMS: atom_id res chain seq x y z
N HIS A 1 3.78 -26.54 -16.51
CA HIS A 1 4.43 -26.03 -15.29
C HIS A 1 4.28 -24.51 -15.27
N TYR A 2 3.38 -23.97 -14.44
CA TYR A 2 3.26 -22.52 -14.29
C TYR A 2 4.27 -22.05 -13.24
N GLN A 3 5.33 -21.39 -13.68
CA GLN A 3 6.26 -20.72 -12.77
C GLN A 3 5.61 -19.43 -12.29
N HIS A 4 5.41 -19.31 -10.98
CA HIS A 4 5.04 -18.05 -10.35
C HIS A 4 6.19 -17.56 -9.46
N TYR A 5 6.37 -16.25 -9.39
CA TYR A 5 7.40 -15.60 -8.60
C TYR A 5 6.77 -14.54 -7.70
N ILE A 6 7.20 -14.51 -6.44
CA ILE A 6 6.80 -13.48 -5.48
C ILE A 6 8.03 -12.64 -5.16
N GLN A 7 7.95 -11.33 -5.38
CA GLN A 7 8.98 -10.39 -4.96
C GLN A 7 8.42 -9.29 -4.06
N PRO A 8 9.01 -9.07 -2.88
CA PRO A 8 8.74 -7.87 -2.10
C PRO A 8 9.48 -6.68 -2.69
N ILE A 9 8.79 -5.54 -2.80
CA ILE A 9 9.40 -4.25 -3.14
C ILE A 9 8.96 -3.23 -2.10
N THR A 10 9.92 -2.59 -1.44
CA THR A 10 9.66 -1.50 -0.47
C THR A 10 9.89 -0.15 -1.12
N LEU A 11 8.85 0.67 -1.14
CA LEU A 11 8.93 2.08 -1.50
C LEU A 11 9.01 2.93 -0.24
N TRP A 12 9.72 4.05 -0.34
CA TRP A 12 10.03 4.94 0.78
C TRP A 12 9.43 6.31 0.52
N PHE A 13 8.55 6.74 1.41
CA PHE A 13 7.78 7.98 1.27
C PHE A 13 8.19 9.01 2.31
N ASP A 14 8.10 10.29 1.95
CA ASP A 14 8.41 11.40 2.86
C ASP A 14 7.29 11.66 3.87
N ASP A 15 6.05 11.26 3.55
CA ASP A 15 4.89 11.37 4.44
C ASP A 15 3.85 10.26 4.20
N ALA A 16 2.99 10.02 5.19
CA ALA A 16 1.96 8.98 5.11
C ALA A 16 0.91 9.24 4.00
N LEU A 17 0.66 10.50 3.62
CA LEU A 17 -0.30 10.84 2.58
C LEU A 17 0.20 10.39 1.20
N SER A 18 1.49 10.59 0.92
CA SER A 18 2.14 10.16 -0.32
C SER A 18 2.16 8.63 -0.44
N ALA A 19 2.40 7.90 0.65
CA ALA A 19 2.27 6.44 0.70
C ALA A 19 0.84 5.98 0.37
N MET A 20 -0.18 6.60 0.99
CA MET A 20 -1.59 6.30 0.70
C MET A 20 -1.99 6.63 -0.75
N ARG A 21 -1.45 7.69 -1.33
CA ARG A 21 -1.69 8.02 -2.76
C ARG A 21 -1.14 6.92 -3.67
N SER A 22 -0.01 6.33 -3.32
CA SER A 22 0.53 5.17 -4.05
C SER A 22 -0.41 3.97 -3.99
N LEU A 23 -0.95 3.63 -2.81
CA LEU A 23 -1.97 2.59 -2.65
C LEU A 23 -3.23 2.86 -3.49
N LYS A 24 -3.71 4.11 -3.50
CA LYS A 24 -4.86 4.51 -4.33
C LYS A 24 -4.56 4.38 -5.81
N GLY A 25 -3.37 4.75 -6.26
CA GLY A 25 -2.95 4.70 -7.66
C GLY A 25 -2.94 3.29 -8.26
N ILE A 26 -2.68 2.27 -7.43
CA ILE A 26 -2.67 0.86 -7.87
C ILE A 26 -4.00 0.12 -7.62
N GLY A 27 -5.04 0.83 -7.19
CA GLY A 27 -6.34 0.22 -6.89
C GLY A 27 -6.39 -0.60 -5.60
N ALA A 28 -5.37 -0.52 -4.73
CA ALA A 28 -5.33 -1.20 -3.43
C ALA A 28 -6.27 -0.57 -2.38
N THR A 29 -7.28 0.19 -2.81
CA THR A 29 -8.35 0.76 -1.97
C THR A 29 -9.60 -0.11 -1.93
N HIS A 30 -9.58 -1.25 -2.62
CA HIS A 30 -10.68 -2.22 -2.68
C HIS A 30 -10.71 -3.08 -1.40
N LEU A 31 -10.81 -2.44 -0.24
CA LEU A 31 -11.23 -3.08 1.02
C LEU A 31 -12.73 -2.80 1.16
N HIS A 32 -13.58 -3.79 0.90
CA HIS A 32 -15.03 -3.69 1.15
C HIS A 32 -15.37 -4.01 2.61
N GLU A 33 -14.58 -4.87 3.27
CA GLU A 33 -14.72 -5.17 4.70
C GLU A 33 -13.81 -4.27 5.53
N GLY A 34 -14.39 -3.62 6.55
CA GLY A 34 -13.64 -2.82 7.53
C GLY A 34 -13.28 -1.40 7.09
N ARG A 35 -13.65 -0.98 5.86
CA ARG A 35 -13.48 0.40 5.45
C ARG A 35 -14.60 1.27 6.00
N ASP A 36 -14.22 2.20 6.86
CA ASP A 36 -15.09 3.29 7.26
C ASP A 36 -15.44 4.18 6.05
N PRO A 37 -16.73 4.43 5.74
CA PRO A 37 -17.12 5.27 4.62
C PRO A 37 -16.76 6.76 4.81
N ARG A 38 -16.29 7.16 6.00
CA ARG A 38 -15.92 8.54 6.30
C ARG A 38 -14.73 9.00 5.45
N ILE A 39 -14.82 10.24 4.98
CA ILE A 39 -13.72 10.94 4.34
C ILE A 39 -12.61 11.16 5.37
N LEU A 40 -11.37 10.85 4.97
CA LEU A 40 -10.19 10.98 5.81
C LEU A 40 -9.97 12.46 6.16
N THR A 41 -10.20 12.82 7.42
CA THR A 41 -10.02 14.21 7.89
C THR A 41 -8.55 14.54 8.09
N ARG A 42 -8.22 15.83 8.19
CA ARG A 42 -6.84 16.28 8.50
C ARG A 42 -6.31 15.71 9.82
N SER A 43 -7.16 15.59 10.84
CA SER A 43 -6.79 15.02 12.14
C SER A 43 -6.61 13.51 12.10
N GLN A 44 -7.40 12.79 11.29
CA GLN A 44 -7.18 11.37 11.03
C GLN A 44 -5.87 11.14 10.28
N LEU A 45 -5.54 11.99 9.30
CA LEU A 45 -4.27 11.92 8.58
C LEU A 45 -3.07 12.14 9.51
N GLN A 46 -3.13 13.12 10.41
CA GLN A 46 -2.08 13.35 11.40
C GLN A 46 -1.89 12.16 12.33
N ARG A 47 -3.00 11.57 12.84
CA ARG A 47 -2.92 10.36 13.67
C ARG A 47 -2.31 9.19 12.92
N LEU A 48 -2.68 9.01 11.65
CA LEU A 48 -2.07 7.99 10.80
C LEU A 48 -0.57 8.21 10.69
N GLN A 49 -0.14 9.43 10.40
CA GLN A 49 1.28 9.75 10.23
C GLN A 49 2.10 9.55 11.52
N LEU A 50 1.50 9.81 12.69
CA LEU A 50 2.13 9.56 13.98
C LEU A 50 2.20 8.06 14.33
N ALA A 51 1.19 7.29 13.93
CA ALA A 51 1.10 5.86 14.21
C ALA A 51 1.86 4.99 13.19
N TRP A 52 2.16 5.51 12.00
CA TRP A 52 2.84 4.76 10.95
C TRP A 52 4.31 4.54 11.31
N PRO A 53 4.82 3.29 11.29
CA PRO A 53 6.22 3.02 11.60
C PRO A 53 7.14 3.74 10.62
N GLN A 54 8.07 4.53 11.15
CA GLN A 54 9.11 5.17 10.35
C GLN A 54 10.40 4.38 10.43
N GLN A 55 11.14 4.36 9.33
CA GLN A 55 12.50 3.85 9.28
C GLN A 55 13.37 4.92 8.63
N GLN A 56 14.44 5.34 9.32
CA GLN A 56 15.35 6.40 8.87
C GLN A 56 14.62 7.71 8.49
N GLY A 57 13.56 8.07 9.22
CA GLY A 57 12.78 9.28 8.97
C GLY A 57 11.85 9.22 7.75
N ARG A 58 11.67 8.04 7.14
CA ARG A 58 10.76 7.82 6.02
C ARG A 58 9.70 6.79 6.35
N TYR A 59 8.63 6.80 5.57
CA TYR A 59 7.47 5.92 5.69
C TYR A 59 7.60 4.77 4.68
N PRO A 60 8.05 3.57 5.10
CA PRO A 60 8.14 2.42 4.22
C PRO A 60 6.75 1.85 3.89
N LEU A 61 6.59 1.40 2.66
CA LEU A 61 5.44 0.64 2.18
C LEU A 61 5.91 -0.52 1.30
N THR A 62 5.62 -1.74 1.70
CA THR A 62 6.07 -2.96 1.02
C THR A 62 4.94 -3.58 0.19
N TYR A 63 5.19 -3.75 -1.10
CA TYR A 63 4.33 -4.48 -2.03
C TYR A 63 4.85 -5.91 -2.18
N HIS A 64 3.94 -6.89 -2.10
CA HIS A 64 4.24 -8.27 -2.45
C HIS A 64 3.69 -8.51 -3.86
N LEU A 65 4.58 -8.51 -4.85
CA LEU A 65 4.19 -8.68 -6.25
C LEU A 65 4.14 -10.16 -6.59
N PHE A 66 2.99 -10.63 -7.08
CA PHE A 66 2.80 -11.98 -7.58
C PHE A 66 2.84 -11.94 -9.11
N LEU A 67 3.82 -12.62 -9.70
CA LEU A 67 4.04 -12.66 -11.14
C LEU A 67 3.82 -14.10 -11.61
N GLY A 68 3.05 -14.29 -12.68
CA GLY A 68 2.79 -15.61 -13.26
C GLY A 68 2.32 -15.49 -14.71
N VAL A 69 2.44 -16.59 -15.47
CA VAL A 69 1.97 -16.67 -16.85
C VAL A 69 0.58 -17.31 -16.86
N ILE A 70 -0.40 -16.68 -17.51
CA ILE A 70 -1.70 -17.29 -17.82
C ILE A 70 -1.60 -17.86 -19.22
N ALA A 71 -1.54 -19.19 -19.35
CA ALA A 71 -1.69 -19.83 -20.66
C ALA A 71 -3.17 -20.23 -20.83
N ARG A 72 -3.70 -19.98 -22.03
CA ARG A 72 -4.95 -20.59 -22.49
C ARG A 72 -4.53 -21.76 -23.38
N GLU A 73 -5.06 -22.95 -23.08
CA GLU A 73 -5.09 -24.04 -24.08
C GLU A 73 -6.08 -23.69 -25.20
#